data_AF-A0A661ZQR3-F1
#
_entry.id   AF-A0A661ZQR3-F1
#
_cell.length_a   1.000
_cell.length_b   1.000
_cell.length_c   1.000
_cell.angle_alpha   90.00
_cell.angle_beta   90.00
_cell.angle_gamma   90.00
#
_symmetry.space_group_name_H-M   'P 1'
#
loop_
_entity.id
_entity.type
_entity.pdbx_description
1 polymer ?
#
loop_
_entity_poly.entity_id
_entity_poly.type
_entity_poly.pdbx_seq_one_letter_code
_entity_poly.pdbx_strand_id
1 'polypeptide(L)'
;MPVITLSPTDYINIIDNQFHMHKKLKTSRLSVEWGSWSRAMNLETRAIIENPESDPQTVTLLKYVFSYWILRSQLLDLHHKSSILHVGRRRKLVEECTLMRDMILKEENQPGSGGLPVNKDGFSEIAKELII
;
A
#
# COMPACT_ATOMS: atom_id res chain seq x y z
N MET A 1 -27.53 -4.82 -2.42
CA MET A 1 -26.96 -3.54 -1.97
C MET A 1 -25.87 -3.18 -2.96
N PRO A 2 -25.76 -1.93 -3.45
CA PRO A 2 -24.64 -1.55 -4.30
C PRO A 2 -23.35 -1.80 -3.52
N VAL A 3 -22.40 -2.51 -4.12
CA VAL A 3 -21.05 -2.62 -3.58
C VAL A 3 -20.46 -1.21 -3.69
N ILE A 4 -20.29 -0.53 -2.55
CA ILE A 4 -19.59 0.75 -2.53
C ILE A 4 -18.13 0.42 -2.77
N THR A 5 -17.69 0.55 -4.02
CA THR A 5 -16.28 0.36 -4.38
C THR A 5 -15.51 1.58 -3.92
N LEU A 6 -14.63 1.39 -2.93
CA LEU A 6 -13.70 2.43 -2.48
C LEU A 6 -12.74 2.81 -3.60
N SER A 7 -12.40 4.10 -3.68
CA SER A 7 -11.40 4.59 -4.61
C SER A 7 -9.97 4.21 -4.16
N PRO A 8 -8.98 4.10 -5.06
CA PRO A 8 -7.59 3.94 -4.68
C PRO A 8 -7.12 4.95 -3.61
N THR A 9 -7.54 6.23 -3.68
CA THR A 9 -7.26 7.23 -2.64
C THR A 9 -7.87 6.85 -1.29
N ASP A 10 -9.09 6.31 -1.26
CA ASP A 10 -9.72 5.87 -0.01
C ASP A 10 -8.90 4.76 0.66
N TYR A 11 -8.38 3.81 -0.12
CA TYR A 11 -7.49 2.78 0.41
C TYR A 11 -6.21 3.35 1.00
N ILE A 12 -5.58 4.33 0.35
CA ILE A 12 -4.40 5.03 0.91
C ILE A 12 -4.73 5.63 2.27
N ASN A 13 -5.85 6.34 2.38
CA ASN A 13 -6.28 6.97 3.62
C ASN A 13 -6.53 5.94 4.73
N ILE A 14 -7.17 4.82 4.40
CA ILE A 14 -7.40 3.71 5.34
C ILE A 14 -6.07 3.10 5.80
N ILE A 15 -5.14 2.83 4.88
CA ILE A 15 -3.82 2.30 5.20
C ILE A 15 -3.05 3.25 6.14
N ASP A 16 -3.07 4.55 5.84
CA ASP A 16 -2.39 5.56 6.65
C ASP A 16 -2.97 5.63 8.06
N ASN A 17 -4.29 5.68 8.19
CA ASN A 17 -4.97 5.69 9.49
C ASN A 17 -4.60 4.46 10.33
N GLN A 18 -4.60 3.29 9.70
CA GLN A 18 -4.28 2.02 10.36
C GLN A 18 -2.80 1.95 10.76
N PHE A 19 -1.90 2.37 9.86
CA PHE A 19 -0.49 2.49 10.16
C PHE A 19 -0.23 3.42 11.35
N HIS A 20 -0.83 4.62 11.37
CA HIS A 20 -0.63 5.59 12.44
C HIS A 20 -1.16 5.10 13.78
N MET A 21 -2.33 4.47 13.79
CA MET A 21 -2.92 3.83 14.96
C MET A 21 -1.97 2.77 15.53
N HIS A 22 -1.56 1.79 14.71
CA HIS A 22 -0.70 0.69 15.14
C HIS A 22 0.71 1.15 15.52
N LYS A 23 1.25 2.16 14.84
CA LYS A 23 2.52 2.79 15.21
C LYS A 23 2.42 3.41 16.61
N LYS A 24 1.33 4.13 16.92
CA LYS A 24 1.10 4.72 18.25
C LYS A 24 0.99 3.65 19.33
N LEU A 25 0.33 2.54 19.02
CA LEU A 25 0.19 1.38 19.91
C LEU A 25 1.48 0.53 20.01
N LYS A 26 2.53 0.86 19.25
CA LYS A 26 3.76 0.06 19.11
C LYS A 26 3.45 -1.39 18.75
N THR A 27 2.48 -1.60 17.87
CA THR A 27 2.11 -2.92 17.40
C THR A 27 3.12 -3.42 16.36
N SER A 28 3.51 -4.69 16.44
CA SER A 28 4.32 -5.35 15.40
C SER A 28 3.46 -5.68 14.17
N ARG A 29 4.06 -5.68 12.97
CA ARG A 29 3.39 -6.20 11.76
C ARG A 29 3.04 -7.69 11.85
N LEU A 30 3.65 -8.41 12.79
CA LEU A 30 3.39 -9.84 13.06
C LEU A 30 2.30 -10.06 14.11
N SER A 31 1.71 -8.98 14.63
CA SER A 31 0.59 -9.07 15.56
C SER A 31 -0.65 -9.64 14.90
N VAL A 32 -1.53 -10.23 15.73
CA VAL A 32 -2.83 -10.73 15.28
C VAL A 32 -3.70 -9.58 14.78
N GLU A 33 -3.65 -8.43 15.44
CA GLU A 33 -4.46 -7.25 15.10
C GLU A 33 -4.08 -6.71 13.72
N TRP A 34 -2.78 -6.49 13.45
CA TRP A 34 -2.33 -6.06 12.12
C TRP A 34 -2.63 -7.12 11.07
N GLY A 35 -2.37 -8.39 11.37
CA GLY A 35 -2.60 -9.51 10.44
C GLY A 35 -4.07 -9.66 10.07
N SER A 36 -4.99 -9.49 11.02
CA SER A 36 -6.43 -9.56 10.78
C SER A 36 -6.90 -8.42 9.88
N TRP A 37 -6.51 -7.19 10.18
CA TRP A 37 -6.85 -6.03 9.34
C TRP A 37 -6.24 -6.15 7.94
N SER A 38 -4.96 -6.51 7.86
CA SER A 38 -4.23 -6.77 6.62
C SER A 38 -4.95 -7.80 5.74
N ARG A 39 -5.42 -8.91 6.34
CA ARG A 39 -6.15 -9.94 5.61
C ARG A 39 -7.45 -9.41 5.04
N ALA A 40 -8.22 -8.64 5.81
CA ALA A 40 -9.47 -8.06 5.35
C ALA A 40 -9.25 -7.13 4.13
N MET A 41 -8.27 -6.23 4.22
CA MET A 41 -7.90 -5.32 3.14
C MET A 41 -7.44 -6.06 1.87
N ASN A 42 -6.67 -7.13 2.02
CA ASN A 42 -6.24 -7.96 0.89
C ASN A 42 -7.42 -8.70 0.22
N LEU A 43 -8.37 -9.23 1.00
CA LEU A 43 -9.55 -9.89 0.46
C LEU A 43 -10.44 -8.91 -0.32
N GLU A 44 -10.64 -7.71 0.21
CA GLU A 44 -11.45 -6.66 -0.42
C GLU A 44 -10.83 -6.19 -1.74
N THR A 45 -9.55 -5.82 -1.73
CA THR A 45 -8.84 -5.38 -2.95
C THR A 45 -8.75 -6.49 -3.99
N ARG A 46 -8.55 -7.74 -3.58
CA ARG A 46 -8.52 -8.90 -4.48
C ARG A 46 -9.87 -9.13 -5.15
N ALA A 47 -10.98 -8.98 -4.44
CA ALA A 47 -12.32 -9.10 -5.02
C ALA A 47 -12.55 -8.09 -6.15
N ILE A 48 -11.98 -6.88 -6.04
CA ILE A 48 -12.07 -5.86 -7.11
C ILE A 48 -11.13 -6.22 -8.27
N ILE A 49 -9.88 -6.61 -7.98
CA ILE A 49 -8.88 -6.97 -9.00
C ILE A 49 -9.32 -8.17 -9.85
N GLU A 50 -9.99 -9.15 -9.23
CA GLU A 50 -10.45 -10.38 -9.91
C GLU A 50 -11.84 -10.21 -10.56
N ASN A 51 -12.55 -9.10 -10.30
CA ASN A 51 -13.82 -8.82 -10.96
C ASN A 51 -13.58 -8.35 -12.41
N PRO A 52 -14.07 -9.08 -13.42
CA PRO A 52 -13.87 -8.75 -14.84
C PRO A 52 -14.59 -7.46 -15.27
N GLU A 53 -15.57 -6.99 -14.51
CA GLU A 53 -16.28 -5.73 -14.77
C GLU A 53 -15.55 -4.51 -14.20
N SER A 54 -14.46 -4.71 -13.45
CA SER A 54 -13.68 -3.61 -12.88
C SER A 54 -12.92 -2.84 -13.94
N ASP A 55 -12.89 -1.53 -13.80
CA ASP A 55 -12.14 -0.64 -14.66
C ASP A 55 -10.61 -0.99 -14.63
N PRO A 56 -9.95 -1.20 -15.78
CA PRO A 56 -8.54 -1.59 -15.86
C PRO A 56 -7.58 -0.60 -15.19
N GLN A 57 -7.90 0.70 -15.22
CA GLN A 57 -7.10 1.72 -14.56
C GLN A 57 -7.19 1.57 -13.04
N THR A 58 -8.40 1.40 -12.51
CA THR A 58 -8.66 1.12 -11.09
C THR A 58 -7.93 -0.15 -10.64
N VAL A 59 -7.99 -1.24 -11.40
CA VAL A 59 -7.24 -2.48 -11.12
C VAL A 59 -5.74 -2.23 -11.05
N THR A 60 -5.21 -1.43 -11.97
CA THR A 60 -3.79 -1.05 -11.98
C THR A 60 -3.42 -0.25 -10.73
N LEU A 61 -4.19 0.78 -10.40
CA LEU A 61 -3.96 1.59 -9.20
C LEU A 61 -4.04 0.76 -7.92
N LEU A 62 -4.97 -0.20 -7.82
CA LEU A 62 -5.06 -1.10 -6.67
C LEU A 62 -3.83 -2.00 -6.49
N LYS A 63 -3.12 -2.38 -7.56
CA LYS A 63 -1.83 -3.08 -7.45
C LYS A 63 -0.73 -2.18 -6.86
N TYR A 64 -0.73 -0.89 -7.20
CA TYR A 64 0.18 0.07 -6.56
C TYR A 64 -0.22 0.34 -5.10
N VAL A 65 -1.51 0.42 -4.78
CA VAL A 65 -2.01 0.49 -3.40
C VAL A 65 -1.55 -0.72 -2.58
N PHE A 66 -1.58 -1.93 -3.16
CA PHE A 66 -1.04 -3.13 -2.51
C PHE A 66 0.45 -2.96 -2.21
N SER A 67 1.24 -2.50 -3.17
CA SER A 67 2.68 -2.23 -2.95
C SER A 67 2.91 -1.19 -1.85
N TYR A 68 2.11 -0.13 -1.81
CA TYR A 68 2.16 0.90 -0.78
C TYR A 68 1.86 0.33 0.61
N TRP A 69 0.84 -0.54 0.70
CA TRP A 69 0.49 -1.24 1.93
C TRP A 69 1.64 -2.14 2.43
N ILE A 70 2.34 -2.85 1.55
CA ILE A 70 3.52 -3.65 1.91
C ILE A 70 4.64 -2.77 2.49
N LEU A 71 4.95 -1.63 1.84
CA LEU A 71 5.94 -0.67 2.33
C LEU A 71 5.57 -0.14 3.72
N ARG A 72 4.30 0.21 3.94
CA ARG A 72 3.80 0.64 5.25
C ARG A 72 3.92 -0.45 6.32
N SER A 73 3.62 -1.69 5.97
CA SER A 73 3.78 -2.84 6.86
C SER A 73 5.24 -3.04 7.29
N GLN A 74 6.20 -2.86 6.37
CA GLN A 74 7.63 -2.93 6.70
C GLN A 74 8.09 -1.74 7.55
N LEU A 75 7.59 -0.55 7.23
CA LEU A 75 7.87 0.65 8.02
C LEU A 75 7.36 0.50 9.46
N LEU A 76 6.21 -0.15 9.66
CA LEU A 76 5.67 -0.47 10.98
C LEU A 76 6.60 -1.38 11.77
N ASP A 77 7.14 -2.43 11.14
CA ASP A 77 8.12 -3.33 11.76
C ASP A 77 9.39 -2.60 12.21
N LEU A 78 9.91 -1.70 11.37
CA LEU A 78 11.07 -0.87 11.73
C LEU A 78 10.76 0.11 12.86
N HIS A 79 9.53 0.61 12.95
CA HIS A 79 9.10 1.44 14.08
C HIS A 79 9.01 0.63 15.38
N HIS A 80 8.43 -0.57 15.33
CA HIS A 80 8.34 -1.47 16.47
C HIS A 80 9.74 -1.84 17.01
N LYS A 81 10.67 -2.25 16.13
CA LYS A 81 12.02 -2.68 16.50
C LYS A 81 12.91 -1.61 17.14
N SER A 82 12.51 -0.32 17.10
CA SER A 82 13.12 0.80 17.84
C SER A 82 14.66 0.92 17.82
N SER A 83 15.34 0.38 16.80
CA SER A 83 16.81 0.37 16.72
C SER A 83 17.37 1.49 15.84
N ILE A 84 18.42 2.15 16.33
CA ILE A 84 19.14 3.22 15.62
C ILE A 84 19.81 2.70 14.33
N LEU A 85 20.12 1.41 14.27
CA LEU A 85 20.73 0.75 13.11
C LEU A 85 19.80 0.74 11.88
N HIS A 86 18.51 1.01 12.06
CA HIS A 86 17.52 1.00 10.99
C HIS A 86 17.13 2.40 10.48
N VAL A 87 17.78 3.47 10.95
CA VAL A 87 17.42 4.86 10.57
C VAL A 87 17.54 5.09 9.06
N GLY A 88 18.63 4.62 8.43
CA GLY A 88 18.82 4.75 6.99
C GLY A 88 17.74 4.02 6.18
N ARG A 89 17.46 2.75 6.54
CA ARG A 89 16.41 1.94 5.90
C ARG A 89 15.02 2.55 6.10
N ARG A 90 14.75 3.09 7.29
CA ARG A 90 13.49 3.78 7.61
C ARG A 90 13.28 5.01 6.73
N ARG A 91 14.33 5.82 6.55
CA ARG A 91 14.26 7.02 5.69
C ARG A 91 13.94 6.65 4.24
N LYS A 92 14.65 5.68 3.68
CA LYS A 92 14.38 5.17 2.33
C LYS A 92 12.95 4.65 2.17
N LEU A 93 12.45 3.87 3.13
CA LEU A 93 11.06 3.38 3.07
C LEU A 93 10.02 4.50 3.16
N VAL A 94 10.30 5.58 3.91
CA VAL A 94 9.43 6.75 3.95
C VAL A 94 9.42 7.48 2.60
N GLU A 95 10.58 7.66 1.98
CA GLU A 95 10.70 8.25 0.64
C GLU A 95 9.91 7.43 -0.40
N GLU A 96 10.09 6.10 -0.41
CA GLU A 96 9.34 5.18 -1.28
C GLU A 96 7.83 5.23 -1.04
N CYS A 97 7.39 5.27 0.23
CA CYS A 97 5.97 5.44 0.55
C CYS A 97 5.42 6.75 -0.03
N THR A 98 6.14 7.85 0.14
CA THR A 98 5.73 9.16 -0.38
C THR A 98 5.66 9.15 -1.90
N LEU A 99 6.69 8.66 -2.58
CA LEU A 99 6.72 8.54 -4.04
C LEU A 99 5.52 7.72 -4.55
N MET A 100 5.30 6.55 -3.96
CA MET A 100 4.21 5.67 -4.39
C MET A 100 2.83 6.26 -4.14
N ARG A 101 2.63 6.91 -2.98
CA ARG A 101 1.40 7.65 -2.68
C ARG A 101 1.16 8.75 -3.70
N ASP A 102 2.15 9.58 -3.96
CA ASP A 102 2.02 10.72 -4.88
C ASP A 102 1.76 10.26 -6.31
N MET A 103 2.36 9.14 -6.74
CA MET A 103 2.07 8.51 -8.03
C MET A 103 0.63 8.03 -8.14
N ILE A 104 0.11 7.34 -7.12
CA ILE A 104 -1.29 6.86 -7.09
C ILE A 104 -2.25 8.04 -7.14
N LEU A 105 -2.04 9.04 -6.28
CA LEU A 105 -2.89 10.23 -6.21
C LEU A 105 -2.86 11.02 -7.52
N LYS A 106 -1.68 11.18 -8.13
CA LYS A 106 -1.54 11.89 -9.40
C LYS A 106 -2.28 11.18 -10.53
N GLU A 107 -2.08 9.87 -10.66
CA GLU A 107 -2.67 9.10 -11.76
C GLU A 107 -4.18 8.95 -11.62
N GLU A 108 -4.71 8.87 -10.39
CA GLU A 108 -6.14 8.84 -10.14
C GLU A 108 -6.83 10.17 -10.48
N ASN A 109 -6.20 11.31 -10.16
CA ASN A 109 -6.74 12.64 -10.47
C ASN A 109 -6.47 13.08 -11.93
N GLN A 110 -5.40 12.57 -12.55
CA GLN A 110 -4.97 12.91 -13.91
C GLN A 110 -4.51 11.64 -14.66
N PRO A 111 -5.46 10.83 -15.17
CA PRO A 111 -5.18 9.63 -15.94
C PRO A 111 -4.27 9.91 -17.14
N GLY A 112 -3.24 9.10 -17.34
CA GLY A 112 -2.33 9.21 -18.48
C GLY A 112 -1.23 10.26 -18.33
N SER A 113 -1.07 10.86 -17.15
CA SER A 113 -0.03 11.88 -16.88
C SER A 113 1.40 11.32 -16.75
N GLY A 114 1.60 10.05 -17.16
CA GLY A 114 2.89 9.35 -17.17
C GLY A 114 3.46 9.08 -15.78
N GLY A 115 2.62 9.10 -14.72
CA GLY A 115 3.06 9.02 -13.33
C GLY A 115 3.47 7.61 -12.89
N LEU A 116 2.92 6.57 -13.51
CA LEU A 116 3.22 5.18 -13.17
C LEU A 116 4.27 4.59 -14.13
N PRO A 117 5.42 4.08 -13.65
CA PRO A 117 6.30 3.28 -14.46
C PRO A 117 5.57 1.97 -14.78
N VAL A 118 5.11 1.84 -16.03
CA VAL A 118 4.49 0.63 -16.55
C VAL A 118 5.58 -0.41 -16.76
N ASN A 119 6.07 -1.00 -15.66
CA ASN A 119 6.68 -2.31 -15.75
C ASN A 119 5.55 -3.30 -16.00
N LYS A 120 5.72 -4.26 -16.91
CA LYS A 120 4.66 -5.19 -17.37
C LYS A 120 3.96 -5.96 -16.23
N ASP A 121 4.53 -5.95 -15.03
CA ASP A 121 4.07 -6.66 -13.85
C ASP A 121 3.39 -5.75 -12.80
N GLY A 122 3.41 -4.41 -12.96
CA GLY A 122 2.78 -3.47 -12.02
C GLY A 122 3.47 -3.32 -10.66
N PHE A 123 4.69 -3.86 -10.50
CA PHE A 123 5.49 -3.75 -9.28
C PHE A 123 6.70 -2.84 -9.48
N SER A 124 6.96 -1.96 -8.49
CA SER A 124 8.26 -1.31 -8.30
C SER A 124 9.34 -2.40 -8.16
N GLU A 125 10.54 -2.20 -8.71
CA GLU A 125 11.66 -3.14 -8.57
C GLU A 125 11.94 -3.50 -7.10
N ILE A 126 11.70 -2.57 -6.17
CA ILE A 126 11.81 -2.80 -4.73
C ILE A 126 10.64 -3.63 -4.20
N ALA A 127 9.41 -3.46 -4.70
CA ALA A 127 8.30 -4.34 -4.34
C ALA A 127 8.56 -5.79 -4.80
N LYS A 128 9.25 -6.00 -5.93
CA LYS A 128 9.71 -7.32 -6.39
C LYS A 128 10.74 -7.93 -5.44
N GLU A 129 11.68 -7.14 -4.91
CA GLU A 129 12.65 -7.61 -3.90
C GLU A 129 12.01 -7.94 -2.53
N LEU A 130 10.79 -7.45 -2.28
CA LEU A 130 10.09 -7.56 -0.99
C LEU A 130 8.98 -8.62 -0.98
N ILE A 131 8.65 -9.20 -2.15
CA ILE A 131 7.83 -10.40 -2.29
C ILE A 131 8.79 -11.59 -2.30
N ILE A 132 9.20 -12.02 -1.12
CA ILE A 132 9.83 -13.33 -0.84
C ILE A 132 9.05 -13.95 0.31
#